data_AF-A0A7U9WQ74-F1
#
_entry.id   AF-A0A7U9WQ74-F1
#
_cell.length_a   1.000
_cell.length_b   1.000
_cell.length_c   1.000
_cell.angle_alpha   90.00
_cell.angle_beta   90.00
_cell.angle_gamma   90.00
#
_symmetry.space_group_name_H-M   'P 1'
#
loop_
_entity.id
_entity.type
_entity.pdbx_description
1 polymer ?
#
loop_
_entity_poly.entity_id
_entity_poly.type
_entity_poly.pdbx_seq_one_letter_code
_entity_poly.pdbx_strand_id
1 'polypeptide(L)'
;MNTVEKDRMMTEAKMQTAALKKINVWKKLAILVSTIGVAIAYGGLSGTPSRLFPSISGILLIITGFAAAAVFNVGIKNGRRNVEKIIRAIDEGRKI
;
A
#
# COMPACT_ATOMS: atom_id res chain seq x y z
N MET A 1 -17.35 25.85 -12.49
CA MET A 1 -15.90 25.63 -12.66
C MET A 1 -15.48 26.08 -14.04
N ASN A 2 -14.35 26.78 -14.19
CA ASN A 2 -13.83 27.15 -15.52
C ASN A 2 -12.97 26.01 -16.12
N THR A 3 -12.56 26.14 -17.39
CA THR A 3 -11.80 25.12 -18.11
C THR A 3 -10.42 24.84 -17.47
N VAL A 4 -9.75 25.88 -17.00
CA VAL A 4 -8.43 25.78 -16.34
C VAL A 4 -8.51 25.02 -15.02
N GLU A 5 -9.52 25.30 -14.20
CA GLU A 5 -9.78 24.60 -12.93
C GLU A 5 -10.07 23.11 -13.19
N LYS A 6 -10.89 22.81 -14.21
CA LYS A 6 -11.22 21.44 -14.62
C LYS A 6 -9.98 20.65 -15.03
N ASP A 7 -9.13 21.24 -15.86
CA ASP A 7 -7.89 20.61 -16.33
C ASP A 7 -6.89 20.36 -15.20
N ARG A 8 -6.78 21.31 -14.25
CA ARG A 8 -5.95 21.15 -13.06
C ARG A 8 -6.43 19.97 -12.21
N MET A 9 -7.73 19.91 -11.92
CA MET A 9 -8.34 18.81 -11.15
C MET A 9 -8.19 17.46 -11.86
N MET A 10 -8.33 17.43 -13.18
CA MET A 10 -8.15 16.22 -13.97
C MET A 10 -6.69 15.73 -13.94
N THR A 11 -5.74 16.67 -13.99
CA THR A 11 -4.31 16.37 -13.85
C THR A 11 -4.00 15.82 -12.46
N GLU A 12 -4.56 16.40 -11.40
CA GLU A 12 -4.40 15.91 -10.04
C GLU A 12 -4.96 14.50 -9.86
N ALA A 13 -6.17 14.22 -10.36
CA ALA A 13 -6.76 12.88 -10.33
C ALA A 13 -5.86 11.85 -11.03
N LYS A 14 -5.26 12.22 -12.18
CA LYS A 14 -4.32 11.37 -12.92
C LYS A 14 -3.05 11.10 -12.12
N MET A 15 -2.46 12.14 -11.49
CA MET A 15 -1.27 11.99 -10.64
C MET A 15 -1.54 11.09 -9.43
N GLN A 16 -2.64 11.32 -8.71
CA GLN A 16 -3.03 10.51 -7.57
C GLN A 16 -3.30 9.05 -7.99
N THR A 17 -3.97 8.82 -9.12
CA THR A 17 -4.18 7.48 -9.68
C THR A 17 -2.86 6.77 -9.98
N ALA A 18 -1.88 7.47 -10.55
CA ALA A 18 -0.54 6.92 -10.79
C ALA A 18 0.20 6.59 -9.48
N ALA A 19 0.10 7.45 -8.47
CA ALA A 19 0.67 7.21 -7.15
C ALA A 19 0.04 5.97 -6.48
N LEU A 20 -1.29 5.82 -6.56
CA LEU A 20 -2.01 4.65 -6.03
C LEU A 20 -1.54 3.33 -6.66
N LYS A 21 -1.24 3.33 -7.97
CA LYS A 21 -0.64 2.15 -8.63
C LYS A 21 0.71 1.79 -8.02
N LYS A 22 1.57 2.79 -7.79
CA LYS A 22 2.88 2.59 -7.13
C LYS A 22 2.72 2.06 -5.71
N ILE A 23 1.85 2.66 -4.89
CA ILE A 23 1.58 2.21 -3.52
C ILE A 23 1.06 0.77 -3.51
N ASN A 24 0.24 0.38 -4.49
CA ASN A 24 -0.24 -1.00 -4.61
C ASN A 24 0.90 -1.99 -4.91
N VAL A 25 1.92 -1.60 -5.67
CA VAL A 25 3.13 -2.42 -5.85
C VAL A 25 3.88 -2.56 -4.52
N TRP A 26 4.10 -1.45 -3.81
CA TRP A 26 4.74 -1.48 -2.49
C TRP A 26 3.99 -2.34 -1.46
N LYS A 27 2.65 -2.30 -1.47
CA LYS A 27 1.83 -3.21 -0.66
C LYS A 27 2.09 -4.68 -0.98
N LYS A 28 2.14 -5.04 -2.27
CA LYS A 28 2.41 -6.42 -2.68
C LYS A 28 3.81 -6.86 -2.25
N LEU A 29 4.81 -5.99 -2.37
CA LEU A 29 6.17 -6.26 -1.90
C LEU A 29 6.21 -6.46 -0.38
N ALA A 30 5.50 -5.63 0.39
CA ALA A 30 5.41 -5.77 1.84
C ALA A 30 4.77 -7.11 2.26
N ILE A 31 3.71 -7.53 1.56
CA ILE A 31 3.10 -8.87 1.76
C ILE A 31 4.10 -9.96 1.41
N LEU A 32 4.82 -9.85 0.29
CA LEU A 32 5.83 -10.83 -0.11
C LEU A 32 6.94 -10.98 0.95
N VAL A 33 7.44 -9.86 1.47
CA VAL A 33 8.43 -9.85 2.57
C VAL A 33 7.88 -10.56 3.80
N SER A 34 6.62 -10.29 4.16
CA SER A 34 5.96 -10.98 5.28
C SER A 34 5.88 -12.49 5.03
N THR A 35 5.52 -12.93 3.83
CA THR A 35 5.43 -14.35 3.46
C THR A 35 6.80 -15.04 3.51
N ILE A 36 7.85 -14.37 3.05
CA ILE A 36 9.24 -14.87 3.18
C ILE A 36 9.59 -15.01 4.66
N GLY A 37 9.21 -14.04 5.50
CA GLY A 37 9.37 -14.11 6.95
C GLY A 37 8.72 -15.37 7.56
N VAL A 38 7.53 -15.76 7.10
CA VAL A 38 6.86 -17.01 7.52
C VAL A 38 7.72 -18.23 7.19
N ALA A 39 8.25 -18.32 5.97
CA ALA A 39 9.10 -19.45 5.56
C ALA A 39 10.38 -19.55 6.41
N ILE A 40 11.03 -18.41 6.67
CA ILE A 40 12.24 -18.35 7.52
C ILE A 40 11.91 -18.75 8.97
N ALA A 41 10.83 -18.19 9.54
CA ALA A 41 10.41 -18.50 10.90
C ALA A 41 10.08 -19.99 11.05
N TYR A 42 9.33 -20.56 10.11
CA TYR A 42 8.99 -21.99 10.11
C TYR A 42 10.25 -22.86 10.05
N GLY A 43 11.16 -22.61 9.11
CA GLY A 43 12.40 -23.39 8.99
C GLY A 43 13.32 -23.26 10.20
N GLY A 44 13.33 -22.11 10.87
CA GLY A 44 14.08 -21.90 12.11
C GLY A 44 13.51 -22.68 13.29
N LEU A 45 12.18 -22.68 13.43
CA LEU A 45 11.46 -23.34 14.52
C LEU A 45 11.37 -24.86 14.34
N SER A 46 11.28 -25.35 13.10
CA SER A 46 11.14 -26.77 12.79
C SER A 46 12.47 -27.54 12.76
N GLY A 47 13.61 -26.86 12.85
CA GLY A 47 14.92 -27.50 12.91
C GLY A 47 15.21 -28.17 14.25
N THR A 48 15.96 -29.27 14.27
CA THR A 48 16.50 -29.89 15.49
C THR A 48 18.04 -29.85 15.46
N PRO A 49 18.71 -29.14 16.39
CA PRO A 49 18.13 -28.23 17.38
C PRO A 49 17.51 -26.99 16.69
N SER A 50 16.52 -26.40 17.34
CA SER A 50 15.87 -25.18 16.83
C SER A 50 16.88 -24.05 16.73
N ARG A 51 16.83 -23.30 15.63
CA ARG A 51 17.75 -22.19 15.38
C ARG A 51 17.04 -20.89 15.75
N LEU A 52 17.40 -20.33 16.90
CA LEU A 52 16.78 -19.11 17.42
C LEU A 52 16.95 -17.90 16.48
N PHE A 53 18.12 -17.78 15.83
CA PHE A 53 18.43 -16.62 14.98
C PHE A 53 17.53 -16.51 13.73
N PRO A 54 17.36 -17.55 12.89
CA PRO A 54 16.37 -17.54 11.80
C PRO A 54 14.94 -17.36 12.30
N SER A 55 14.59 -17.95 13.45
CA SER A 55 13.24 -17.86 13.99
C SER A 55 12.86 -16.40 14.31
N ILE A 56 13.73 -15.69 15.03
CA ILE A 56 13.52 -14.29 15.42
C ILE A 56 13.50 -13.37 14.20
N SER A 57 14.45 -13.55 13.26
CA SER A 57 14.49 -12.72 12.05
C SER A 57 13.27 -12.91 11.16
N GLY A 58 12.79 -14.15 11.01
CA GLY A 58 11.55 -14.45 10.29
C GLY A 58 10.33 -13.75 10.91
N ILE A 59 10.19 -13.81 12.24
CA ILE A 59 9.10 -13.12 12.96
C ILE A 59 9.14 -11.60 12.75
N LEU A 60 10.33 -10.99 12.81
CA LEU A 60 10.49 -9.56 12.55
C LEU A 60 10.06 -9.17 11.13
N LEU A 61 10.40 -9.98 10.12
CA LEU A 61 9.97 -9.76 8.74
C LEU A 61 8.45 -9.88 8.57
N ILE A 62 7.82 -10.82 9.26
CA ILE A 62 6.35 -10.95 9.27
C ILE A 62 5.70 -9.68 9.80
N ILE A 63 6.10 -9.24 11.00
CA ILE A 63 5.48 -8.10 11.67
C ILE A 63 5.67 -6.82 10.85
N THR A 64 6.90 -6.56 10.40
CA THR A 64 7.21 -5.35 9.64
C THR A 64 6.54 -5.34 8.26
N GLY A 65 6.56 -6.46 7.54
CA GLY A 65 5.91 -6.61 6.23
C GLY A 65 4.38 -6.45 6.34
N PHE A 66 3.76 -7.08 7.34
CA PHE A 66 2.32 -6.97 7.58
C PHE A 66 1.92 -5.53 7.97
N ALA A 67 2.65 -4.91 8.89
CA ALA A 67 2.38 -3.53 9.32
C ALA A 67 2.49 -2.54 8.13
N ALA A 68 3.55 -2.67 7.32
CA ALA A 68 3.71 -1.85 6.12
C ALA A 68 2.56 -2.06 5.12
N ALA A 69 2.17 -3.32 4.88
CA ALA A 69 1.04 -3.64 4.00
C ALA A 69 -0.28 -3.04 4.51
N ALA A 70 -0.52 -3.04 5.82
CA ALA A 70 -1.69 -2.42 6.43
C ALA A 70 -1.71 -0.89 6.21
N VAL A 71 -0.58 -0.21 6.44
CA VAL A 71 -0.44 1.23 6.18
C VAL A 71 -0.70 1.56 4.71
N PHE A 72 -0.08 0.81 3.78
CA PHE A 72 -0.31 1.00 2.34
C PHE A 72 -1.77 0.75 1.95
N ASN A 73 -2.43 -0.23 2.58
CA ASN A 73 -3.84 -0.52 2.31
C ASN A 73 -4.75 0.64 2.74
N VAL A 74 -4.50 1.23 3.91
CA VAL A 74 -5.21 2.44 4.37
C VAL A 74 -4.96 3.60 3.42
N GLY A 75 -3.70 3.83 3.02
CA GLY A 75 -3.32 4.85 2.04
C GLY A 75 -4.06 4.69 0.70
N ILE A 76 -4.15 3.46 0.18
CA ILE A 76 -4.88 3.16 -1.06
C ILE A 76 -6.37 3.45 -0.91
N LYS A 77 -7.00 3.02 0.20
CA LYS A 77 -8.42 3.24 0.45
C LYS A 77 -8.75 4.74 0.51
N ASN A 78 -7.93 5.52 1.20
CA ASN A 78 -8.12 6.96 1.34
C ASN A 78 -7.81 7.70 0.04
N GLY A 79 -6.73 7.36 -0.66
CA GLY A 79 -6.40 8.00 -1.93
C GLY A 79 -7.43 7.70 -3.03
N ARG A 80 -8.01 6.50 -3.09
CA ARG A 80 -9.12 6.20 -4.02
C ARG A 80 -10.34 7.10 -3.76
N ARG A 81 -10.72 7.26 -2.49
CA ARG A 81 -11.79 8.19 -2.10
C ARG A 81 -11.49 9.63 -2.49
N ASN A 82 -10.23 10.06 -2.42
CA ASN A 82 -9.84 11.41 -2.85
C ASN A 82 -9.98 11.57 -4.36
N VAL A 83 -9.52 10.60 -5.16
CA VAL A 83 -9.71 10.61 -6.62
C VAL A 83 -11.20 10.62 -6.98
N GLU A 84 -12.03 9.81 -6.31
CA GLU A 84 -13.48 9.80 -6.52
C GLU A 84 -14.13 11.15 -6.21
N LYS A 85 -13.70 11.84 -5.14
CA LYS A 85 -14.16 13.20 -4.83
C LYS A 85 -13.78 14.18 -5.93
N ILE A 86 -12.57 14.09 -6.46
CA ILE A 86 -12.12 14.95 -7.56
C ILE A 86 -12.98 14.76 -8.80
N ILE A 87 -13.21 13.51 -9.21
CA ILE A 87 -14.02 13.20 -10.39
C ILE A 87 -15.46 13.71 -10.22
N ARG A 88 -16.09 13.45 -9.06
CA ARG A 88 -17.45 13.95 -8.78
C ARG A 88 -17.53 15.47 -8.83
N ALA A 89 -16.55 16.16 -8.27
CA ALA A 89 -16.50 17.62 -8.32
C ALA A 89 -16.35 18.14 -9.76
N ILE A 90 -15.59 17.44 -10.61
CA ILE A 90 -15.51 17.75 -12.04
C ILE A 90 -16.87 17.58 -12.73
N ASP A 91 -17.56 16.47 -12.49
CA ASP A 91 -18.86 16.15 -13.12
C ASP A 91 -19.96 17.12 -12.72
N GLU A 92 -19.97 17.56 -11.46
CA GLU A 92 -20.96 18.49 -10.92
C GLU A 92 -20.56 19.96 -11.12
N GLY A 93 -19.40 20.23 -11.70
CA GLY A 93 -18.86 21.59 -11.87
C GLY A 93 -18.55 22.31 -10.55
N ARG A 94 -18.40 21.56 -9.45
CA ARG A 94 -18.15 22.06 -8.09
C ARG A 94 -16.67 22.24 -7.82
N LYS A 95 -16.34 23.20 -6.94
CA LYS A 95 -15.00 23.33 -6.37
C LYS A 95 -14.85 22.34 -5.19
N ILE A 96 -13.63 21.88 -4.97
CA ILE A 96 -13.21 20.97 -3.89
C ILE A 96 -12.12 21.59 -3.05
#